data_AF-A0A2T0VX26-F1
#
_entry.id   AF-A0A2T0VX26-F1
#
_cell.length_a   1.000
_cell.length_b   1.000
_cell.length_c   1.000
_cell.angle_alpha   90.00
_cell.angle_beta   90.00
_cell.angle_gamma   90.00
#
_symmetry.space_group_name_H-M   'P 1'
#
loop_
_entity.id
_entity.type
_entity.pdbx_description
1 polymer ?
#
loop_
_entity_poly.entity_id
_entity_poly.type
_entity_poly.pdbx_seq_one_letter_code
_entity_poly.pdbx_strand_id
1 'polypeptide(L)'
;MPLYALGLMGVTRRINQYPDPAWQPYFIIAAFGAVLILLGILSTFIGFYVSVRDRKALACGGDPWNARTLEWATQSPPAPYNFPQEIQVRGRDEFWRMKQDGFVWSTAYQPIHMPKGTATGVYIAGFALVFGFAMVWYIWWLATLSFVAMIAIGIGHTFNYNRDYYIPVQDVVATEAKGAVA
;
A
#
# COMPACT_ATOMS: atom_id res chain seq x y z
N MET A 1 10.27 -4.24 -28.78
CA MET A 1 10.10 -4.35 -30.25
C MET A 1 10.62 -5.64 -30.92
N PRO A 2 11.72 -6.31 -30.48
CA PRO A 2 12.21 -7.51 -31.20
C PRO A 2 11.24 -8.71 -31.13
N LEU A 3 10.45 -8.81 -30.06
CA LEU A 3 9.43 -9.85 -29.90
C LEU A 3 8.27 -9.73 -30.91
N TYR A 4 7.96 -8.52 -31.40
CA TYR A 4 6.97 -8.36 -32.47
C TYR A 4 7.49 -8.93 -33.80
N ALA A 5 8.77 -8.66 -34.13
CA ALA A 5 9.41 -9.25 -35.31
C ALA A 5 9.47 -10.78 -35.21
N LEU A 6 9.87 -11.32 -34.05
CA LEU A 6 9.86 -12.77 -33.81
C LEU A 6 8.46 -13.38 -33.97
N GLY A 7 7.41 -12.72 -33.48
CA GLY A 7 6.04 -13.18 -33.68
C GLY A 7 5.63 -13.23 -35.15
N LEU A 8 6.04 -12.25 -35.96
CA LEU A 8 5.81 -12.23 -37.42
C LEU A 8 6.64 -13.28 -38.17
N MET A 9 7.81 -13.65 -37.62
CA MET A 9 8.67 -14.72 -38.15
C MET A 9 8.19 -16.14 -37.79
N GLY A 10 7.02 -16.27 -37.14
CA GLY A 10 6.41 -17.56 -36.82
C GLY A 10 6.86 -18.17 -35.50
N VAL A 11 7.58 -17.42 -34.65
CA VAL A 11 7.97 -17.90 -33.31
C VAL A 11 6.74 -18.04 -32.42
N THR A 12 6.51 -19.26 -31.91
CA THR A 12 5.42 -19.57 -30.98
C THR A 12 5.82 -19.31 -29.52
N ARG A 13 4.82 -19.13 -28.65
CA ARG A 13 5.06 -18.87 -27.22
C ARG A 13 5.46 -20.16 -26.48
N ARG A 14 6.19 -20.00 -25.37
CA ARG A 14 6.57 -21.07 -24.42
C ARG A 14 7.48 -22.16 -25.00
N ILE A 15 8.35 -21.79 -25.95
CA ILE A 15 9.44 -22.66 -26.41
C ILE A 15 10.68 -22.47 -25.53
N ASN A 16 11.36 -23.56 -25.18
CA ASN A 16 12.60 -23.56 -24.41
C ASN A 16 13.85 -23.75 -25.29
N GLN A 17 13.67 -24.23 -26.52
CA GLN A 17 14.69 -24.44 -27.52
C GLN A 17 14.16 -23.93 -28.86
N TYR A 18 15.03 -23.31 -29.66
CA TYR A 18 14.69 -22.86 -31.00
C TYR A 18 15.53 -23.60 -32.04
N PRO A 19 14.90 -24.16 -33.09
CA PRO A 19 15.60 -24.91 -34.13
C PRO A 19 16.31 -24.00 -35.15
N ASP A 20 15.86 -22.76 -35.31
CA ASP A 20 16.39 -21.80 -36.28
C ASP A 20 17.36 -20.81 -35.60
N PRO A 21 18.68 -20.85 -35.92
CA PRO A 21 19.66 -19.90 -35.41
C PRO A 21 19.38 -18.44 -35.81
N ALA A 22 18.58 -18.18 -36.86
CA ALA A 22 18.26 -16.82 -37.32
C ALA A 22 17.48 -16.00 -36.28
N TRP A 23 16.82 -16.65 -35.31
CA TRP A 23 16.07 -15.97 -34.24
C TRP A 23 16.97 -15.50 -33.10
N GLN A 24 18.19 -16.05 -32.98
CA GLN A 24 19.10 -15.79 -31.87
C GLN A 24 19.44 -14.30 -31.68
N PRO A 25 19.74 -13.50 -32.73
CA PRO A 25 20.03 -12.08 -32.55
C PRO A 25 18.87 -11.30 -31.91
N TYR A 26 17.62 -11.61 -32.28
CA TYR A 26 16.45 -10.95 -31.71
C TYR A 26 16.24 -11.30 -30.24
N PHE A 27 16.51 -12.55 -29.85
CA PHE A 27 16.48 -12.96 -28.45
C PHE A 27 17.60 -12.33 -27.63
N ILE A 28 18.80 -12.16 -28.19
CA ILE A 28 19.90 -11.44 -27.53
C ILE A 28 19.52 -9.98 -27.28
N ILE A 29 18.93 -9.30 -28.27
CA ILE A 29 18.46 -7.91 -28.11
C ILE A 29 17.35 -7.85 -27.06
N ALA A 30 16.43 -8.82 -27.06
CA ALA A 30 15.38 -8.90 -26.04
C ALA A 30 15.97 -9.11 -24.62
N ALA A 31 16.97 -9.98 -24.48
CA ALA A 31 17.68 -10.21 -23.23
C ALA A 31 18.42 -8.96 -22.74
N PHE A 32 19.07 -8.21 -23.64
CA PHE A 32 19.66 -6.92 -23.31
C PHE A 32 18.61 -5.93 -22.79
N GLY A 33 17.43 -5.87 -23.42
CA GLY A 33 16.31 -5.08 -22.91
C GLY A 33 15.87 -5.50 -21.50
N ALA A 34 15.88 -6.81 -21.20
CA ALA A 34 15.59 -7.31 -19.86
C ALA A 34 16.66 -6.88 -18.83
N VAL A 35 17.94 -6.86 -19.21
CA VAL A 35 19.03 -6.33 -18.37
C VAL A 35 18.84 -4.84 -18.08
N LEU A 36 18.41 -4.05 -19.06
CA LEU A 36 18.09 -2.63 -18.82
C LEU A 36 16.93 -2.45 -17.85
N ILE A 37 15.89 -3.28 -17.96
CA ILE A 37 14.77 -3.28 -17.00
C ILE A 37 15.27 -3.64 -15.59
N LEU A 38 16.14 -4.64 -15.47
CA LEU A 38 16.77 -5.00 -14.19
C LEU A 38 17.53 -3.81 -13.59
N LEU A 39 18.31 -3.08 -14.39
CA LEU A 39 19.00 -1.87 -13.93
C LEU A 39 18.00 -0.80 -13.46
N GLY A 40 16.88 -0.59 -14.16
CA GLY A 40 15.83 0.33 -13.73
C GLY A 40 15.17 -0.08 -12.40
N ILE A 41 14.93 -1.38 -12.20
CA ILE A 41 14.44 -1.93 -10.92
C ILE A 41 15.47 -1.66 -9.82
N LEU A 42 16.75 -1.93 -10.06
CA LEU A 42 17.82 -1.65 -9.09
C LEU A 42 17.92 -0.17 -8.75
N SER A 43 17.84 0.73 -9.75
CA SER A 43 17.78 2.17 -9.52
C SER A 43 16.59 2.58 -8.65
N THR A 44 15.44 1.92 -8.79
CA THR A 44 14.26 2.15 -7.94
C THR A 44 14.53 1.77 -6.49
N PHE A 45 15.16 0.61 -6.24
CA PHE A 45 15.56 0.20 -4.88
C PHE A 45 16.62 1.12 -4.28
N ILE A 46 17.59 1.56 -5.08
CA ILE A 46 18.58 2.56 -4.64
C ILE A 46 17.86 3.86 -4.27
N GLY A 47 16.87 4.29 -5.05
CA GLY A 47 16.01 5.42 -4.75
C GLY A 47 15.37 5.30 -3.37
N PHE A 48 14.67 4.19 -3.11
CA PHE A 48 14.06 3.94 -1.80
C PHE A 48 15.09 3.94 -0.66
N TYR A 49 16.25 3.31 -0.86
CA TYR A 49 17.31 3.26 0.13
C TYR A 49 17.84 4.65 0.49
N VAL A 50 18.16 5.47 -0.52
CA VAL A 50 18.66 6.84 -0.32
C VAL A 50 17.59 7.71 0.34
N SER A 51 16.31 7.60 -0.08
CA SER A 51 15.20 8.35 0.52
C SER A 51 15.01 8.03 2.00
N VAL A 52 15.12 6.77 2.41
CA VAL A 52 15.00 6.38 3.83
C VAL A 52 16.23 6.83 4.63
N ARG A 53 17.43 6.68 4.06
CA ARG A 53 18.69 7.10 4.71
C ARG A 53 18.71 8.61 4.98
N ASP A 54 18.35 9.40 3.99
CA ASP A 54 18.46 10.86 4.01
C ASP A 54 17.12 11.54 4.39
N ARG A 55 16.17 10.79 4.96
CA ARG A 55 14.78 11.21 5.26
C ARG A 55 14.64 12.52 6.01
N LYS A 56 15.60 12.87 6.88
CA LYS A 56 15.56 14.11 7.66
C LYS A 56 15.89 15.33 6.80
N ALA A 57 16.81 15.19 5.86
CA ALA A 57 17.19 16.25 4.94
C ALA A 57 16.16 16.42 3.80
N LEU A 58 15.45 15.34 3.47
CA LEU A 58 14.41 15.31 2.43
C LEU A 58 12.99 15.49 2.98
N ALA A 59 12.85 15.81 4.28
CA ALA A 59 11.55 16.05 4.88
C ALA A 59 10.86 17.24 4.18
N CYS A 60 9.59 17.07 3.84
CA CYS A 60 8.76 18.10 3.22
C CYS A 60 7.44 18.24 3.98
N GLY A 61 6.79 19.39 3.82
CA GLY A 61 5.50 19.68 4.47
C GLY A 61 4.34 18.85 3.90
N GLY A 62 3.11 19.24 4.27
CA GLY A 62 1.88 18.55 3.86
C GLY A 62 1.58 18.58 2.36
N ASP A 63 1.97 19.67 1.65
CA ASP A 63 1.67 19.88 0.23
C ASP A 63 2.93 20.25 -0.59
N PRO A 64 3.85 19.31 -0.83
CA PRO A 64 5.09 19.58 -1.59
C PRO A 64 4.85 19.88 -3.08
N TRP A 65 3.68 19.51 -3.63
CA TRP A 65 3.40 19.61 -5.07
C TRP A 65 2.37 20.68 -5.42
N ASN A 66 1.88 21.45 -4.43
CA ASN A 66 0.74 22.35 -4.60
C ASN A 66 -0.46 21.64 -5.23
N ALA A 67 -0.83 20.49 -4.67
CA ALA A 67 -1.83 19.58 -5.20
C ALA A 67 -3.28 20.05 -4.89
N ARG A 68 -4.28 19.33 -5.42
CA ARG A 68 -5.68 19.82 -5.48
C ARG A 68 -6.67 19.08 -4.60
N THR A 69 -6.27 17.93 -4.10
CA THR A 69 -7.12 16.93 -3.46
C THR A 69 -6.84 16.85 -1.96
N LEU A 70 -7.77 16.27 -1.19
CA LEU A 70 -7.79 16.39 0.27
C LEU A 70 -6.66 15.66 0.99
N GLU A 71 -6.02 14.67 0.36
CA GLU A 71 -4.86 13.97 0.94
C GLU A 71 -3.67 14.91 1.20
N TRP A 72 -3.62 16.06 0.52
CA TRP A 72 -2.60 17.09 0.71
C TRP A 72 -3.00 18.16 1.73
N ALA A 73 -4.22 18.07 2.28
CA ALA A 73 -4.67 18.94 3.37
C ALA A 73 -4.24 18.43 4.76
N THR A 74 -3.68 17.21 4.84
CA THR A 74 -3.20 16.61 6.08
C THR A 74 -1.73 16.94 6.33
N GLN A 75 -1.29 16.84 7.58
CA GLN A 75 0.12 16.92 7.96
C GLN A 75 0.95 15.75 7.40
N SER A 76 2.28 15.91 7.37
CA SER A 76 3.24 14.91 6.89
C SER A 76 4.11 14.39 8.05
N PRO A 77 3.98 13.11 8.48
CA PRO A 77 3.03 12.09 8.03
C PRO A 77 1.60 12.36 8.51
N PRO A 78 0.56 11.80 7.84
CA PRO A 78 -0.82 11.96 8.25
C PRO A 78 -1.08 11.44 9.67
N ALA A 79 -1.94 12.13 10.41
CA ALA A 79 -2.40 11.67 11.71
C ALA A 79 -3.20 10.36 11.57
N PRO A 80 -3.30 9.52 12.61
CA PRO A 80 -4.02 8.25 12.53
C PRO A 80 -5.48 8.39 12.12
N TYR A 81 -6.12 9.51 12.46
CA TYR A 81 -7.51 9.85 12.14
C TYR A 81 -7.68 10.56 10.79
N ASN A 82 -6.60 10.74 10.02
CA ASN A 82 -6.51 11.52 8.77
C ASN A 82 -6.83 13.00 8.95
N PHE A 83 -8.10 13.35 9.21
CA PHE A 83 -8.58 14.72 9.37
C PHE A 83 -9.08 14.96 10.79
N PRO A 84 -8.71 16.08 11.43
CA PRO A 84 -9.13 16.34 12.80
C PRO A 84 -10.61 16.77 12.90
N GLN A 85 -11.21 17.21 11.79
CA GLN A 85 -12.58 17.68 11.67
C GLN A 85 -13.19 17.26 10.33
N GLU A 86 -14.51 17.17 10.27
CA GLU A 86 -15.23 16.86 9.03
C GLU A 86 -15.09 17.98 7.99
N ILE A 87 -14.81 17.60 6.75
CA ILE A 87 -14.67 18.53 5.62
C ILE A 87 -15.94 18.48 4.78
N GLN A 88 -16.56 19.64 4.55
CA GLN A 88 -17.69 19.75 3.64
C GLN A 88 -17.21 19.87 2.19
N VAL A 89 -17.26 18.75 1.47
CA VAL A 89 -16.90 18.70 0.04
C VAL A 89 -18.04 19.25 -0.80
N ARG A 90 -17.78 20.30 -1.59
CA ARG A 90 -18.77 20.91 -2.51
C ARG A 90 -18.41 20.72 -3.98
N GLY A 91 -17.25 20.17 -4.31
CA GLY A 91 -16.79 19.99 -5.68
C GLY A 91 -15.68 18.96 -5.80
N ARG A 92 -15.13 18.83 -7.01
CA ARG A 92 -14.08 17.84 -7.31
C ARG A 92 -12.74 18.17 -6.65
N ASP A 93 -12.33 19.43 -6.71
CA ASP A 93 -11.02 19.90 -6.26
C ASP A 93 -11.18 20.74 -4.98
N GLU A 94 -11.68 20.11 -3.91
CA GLU A 94 -12.05 20.82 -2.67
C GLU A 94 -10.85 21.50 -2.00
N PHE A 95 -9.72 20.80 -1.87
CA PHE A 95 -8.52 21.38 -1.25
C PHE A 95 -7.98 22.58 -2.05
N TRP A 96 -8.06 22.54 -3.38
CA TRP A 96 -7.67 23.68 -4.21
C TRP A 96 -8.51 24.93 -3.90
N ARG A 97 -9.82 24.76 -3.74
CA ARG A 97 -10.70 25.86 -3.36
C ARG A 97 -10.44 26.32 -1.92
N MET A 98 -10.27 25.40 -0.98
CA MET A 98 -9.92 25.72 0.41
C MET A 98 -8.66 26.59 0.49
N LYS A 99 -7.66 26.34 -0.37
CA LYS A 99 -6.46 27.20 -0.49
C LYS A 99 -6.78 28.60 -1.01
N GLN A 100 -7.64 28.73 -2.01
CA GLN A 100 -8.06 30.03 -2.54
C GLN A 100 -8.88 30.84 -1.52
N ASP A 101 -9.70 30.15 -0.74
CA ASP A 101 -10.54 30.75 0.29
C ASP A 101 -9.76 31.07 1.59
N GLY A 102 -8.47 30.69 1.68
CA GLY A 102 -7.64 30.91 2.86
C GLY A 102 -8.09 30.09 4.08
N PHE A 103 -8.54 28.85 3.86
CA PHE A 103 -9.05 27.98 4.91
C PHE A 103 -8.02 27.73 6.03
N VAL A 104 -8.48 27.82 7.27
CA VAL A 104 -7.71 27.49 8.47
C VAL A 104 -8.53 26.52 9.31
N TRP A 105 -7.87 25.47 9.81
CA TRP A 105 -8.48 24.50 10.71
C TRP A 105 -8.97 25.17 11.99
N SER A 106 -10.14 24.76 12.48
CA SER A 106 -10.65 25.24 13.77
C SER A 106 -9.90 24.55 14.91
N THR A 107 -9.61 25.30 15.99
CA THR A 107 -8.94 24.79 17.19
C THR A 107 -9.87 24.03 18.13
N ALA A 108 -11.18 24.02 17.86
CA ALA A 108 -12.19 23.31 18.66
C ALA A 108 -12.26 21.83 18.23
N TYR A 109 -11.34 21.00 18.71
CA TYR A 109 -11.31 19.57 18.43
C TYR A 109 -12.25 18.78 19.33
N GLN A 110 -12.76 17.66 18.81
CA GLN A 110 -13.60 16.71 19.53
C GLN A 110 -12.86 15.37 19.69
N PRO A 111 -13.24 14.52 20.67
CA PRO A 111 -12.72 13.16 20.74
C PRO A 111 -13.06 12.38 19.48
N ILE A 112 -12.08 11.70 18.88
CA ILE A 112 -12.27 10.95 17.63
C ILE A 112 -12.35 9.46 17.94
N HIS A 113 -13.42 8.80 17.50
CA HIS A 113 -13.58 7.34 17.62
C HIS A 113 -12.71 6.62 16.59
N MET A 114 -11.96 5.60 17.04
CA MET A 114 -11.05 4.84 16.21
C MET A 114 -11.14 3.33 16.49
N PRO A 115 -10.99 2.48 15.46
CA PRO A 115 -10.91 1.05 15.65
C PRO A 115 -9.55 0.65 16.23
N LYS A 116 -9.54 -0.36 17.10
CA LYS A 116 -8.33 -0.99 17.62
C LYS A 116 -7.76 -1.98 16.61
N GLY A 117 -6.43 -2.06 16.55
CA GLY A 117 -5.76 -3.12 15.82
C GLY A 117 -6.09 -4.50 16.39
N THR A 118 -6.25 -5.50 15.51
CA THR A 118 -6.48 -6.89 15.91
C THR A 118 -5.56 -7.85 15.15
N ALA A 119 -4.97 -8.82 15.87
CA ALA A 119 -4.14 -9.86 15.27
C ALA A 119 -4.96 -10.99 14.63
N THR A 120 -6.29 -10.99 14.79
CA THR A 120 -7.19 -12.05 14.31
C THR A 120 -7.01 -12.32 12.81
N GLY A 121 -6.86 -11.28 12.00
CA GLY A 121 -6.62 -11.42 10.56
C GLY A 121 -5.34 -12.18 10.24
N VAL A 122 -4.26 -11.95 11.00
CA VAL A 122 -2.98 -12.65 10.82
C VAL A 122 -3.12 -14.13 11.18
N TYR A 123 -3.84 -14.45 12.26
CA TYR A 123 -4.10 -15.84 12.62
C TYR A 123 -4.92 -16.57 11.57
N ILE A 124 -6.03 -16.00 11.10
CA ILE A 124 -6.85 -16.60 10.04
C ILE A 124 -6.03 -16.80 8.77
N ALA A 125 -5.23 -15.82 8.37
CA ALA A 125 -4.35 -15.93 7.20
C ALA A 125 -3.30 -17.05 7.37
N GLY A 126 -2.71 -17.17 8.57
CA GLY A 126 -1.78 -18.25 8.89
C GLY A 126 -2.43 -19.64 8.77
N PHE A 127 -3.64 -19.82 9.30
CA PHE A 127 -4.37 -21.08 9.14
C PHE A 127 -4.82 -21.33 7.70
N ALA A 128 -5.19 -20.28 6.95
CA ALA A 128 -5.52 -20.41 5.54
C ALA A 128 -4.31 -20.86 4.69
N LEU A 129 -3.11 -20.40 5.03
CA LEU A 129 -1.87 -20.86 4.41
C LEU A 129 -1.63 -22.35 4.67
N VAL A 130 -1.77 -22.78 5.93
CA VAL A 130 -1.63 -24.20 6.31
C VAL A 130 -2.70 -25.05 5.63
N PHE A 131 -3.94 -24.58 5.56
CA PHE A 131 -5.04 -25.24 4.85
C PHE A 131 -4.73 -25.42 3.37
N GLY A 132 -4.31 -24.36 2.68
CA GLY A 132 -3.93 -24.42 1.27
C GLY A 132 -2.80 -25.42 1.01
N PHE A 133 -1.77 -25.40 1.84
CA PHE A 133 -0.68 -26.38 1.78
C PHE A 133 -1.20 -27.81 1.98
N ALA A 134 -2.02 -28.05 3.01
CA ALA A 134 -2.55 -29.38 3.30
C ALA A 134 -3.43 -29.93 2.17
N MET A 135 -4.24 -29.08 1.52
CA MET A 135 -5.08 -29.44 0.38
C MET A 135 -4.25 -29.83 -0.85
N VAL A 136 -3.14 -29.14 -1.13
CA VAL A 136 -2.24 -29.46 -2.26
C VAL A 136 -1.57 -30.83 -2.08
N TRP A 137 -1.20 -31.17 -0.84
CA TRP A 137 -0.46 -32.40 -0.50
C TRP A 137 -1.35 -33.56 -0.03
N TYR A 138 -2.67 -33.44 -0.16
CA TYR A 138 -3.65 -34.46 0.27
C TYR A 138 -3.55 -34.83 1.77
N ILE A 139 -3.13 -33.88 2.62
CA ILE A 139 -3.02 -34.08 4.08
C ILE A 139 -4.38 -33.74 4.72
N TRP A 140 -5.33 -34.66 4.59
CA TRP A 140 -6.75 -34.41 4.94
C TRP A 140 -7.01 -34.05 6.40
N TRP A 141 -6.28 -34.65 7.33
CA TRP A 141 -6.44 -34.34 8.77
C TRP A 141 -6.04 -32.89 9.08
N LEU A 142 -4.94 -32.43 8.48
CA LEU A 142 -4.42 -31.08 8.67
C LEU A 142 -5.31 -30.04 7.98
N ALA A 143 -5.83 -30.37 6.79
CA ALA A 143 -6.81 -29.54 6.09
C ALA A 143 -8.08 -29.36 6.93
N THR A 144 -8.62 -30.44 7.48
CA THR A 144 -9.82 -30.38 8.33
C THR A 144 -9.55 -29.56 9.60
N LEU A 145 -8.43 -29.79 10.28
CA LEU A 145 -8.08 -29.07 11.51
C LEU A 145 -7.88 -27.58 11.27
N SER A 146 -7.13 -27.19 10.24
CA SER A 146 -6.89 -25.79 9.90
C SER A 146 -8.16 -25.07 9.47
N PHE A 147 -9.05 -25.73 8.72
CA PHE A 147 -10.34 -25.19 8.33
C PHE A 147 -11.25 -24.93 9.55
N VAL A 148 -11.35 -25.91 10.46
CA VAL A 148 -12.12 -25.76 11.71
C VAL A 148 -11.52 -24.64 12.58
N ALA A 149 -10.19 -24.55 12.68
CA ALA A 149 -9.52 -23.49 13.43
C ALA A 149 -9.83 -22.09 12.87
N MET A 150 -9.84 -21.92 11.54
CA MET A 150 -10.23 -20.66 10.91
C MET A 150 -11.65 -20.25 11.28
N ILE A 151 -12.61 -21.18 11.21
CA ILE A 151 -14.01 -20.92 11.57
C ILE A 151 -14.12 -20.56 13.05
N ALA A 152 -13.45 -21.33 13.92
CA ALA A 152 -13.48 -21.10 15.37
C ALA A 152 -12.92 -19.72 15.74
N ILE A 153 -11.81 -19.30 15.12
CA ILE A 153 -11.22 -17.97 15.34
C ILE A 153 -12.14 -16.87 14.81
N GLY A 154 -12.74 -17.07 13.63
CA GLY A 154 -13.72 -16.12 13.06
C GLY A 154 -14.92 -15.91 13.99
N ILE A 155 -15.52 -17.00 14.48
CA ILE A 155 -16.63 -16.96 15.44
C ILE A 155 -16.19 -16.29 16.74
N GLY A 156 -15.05 -16.70 17.31
CA GLY A 156 -14.52 -16.11 18.54
C GLY A 156 -14.28 -14.61 18.42
N HIS A 157 -13.81 -14.14 17.27
CA HIS A 157 -13.65 -12.71 17.02
C HIS A 157 -14.97 -11.95 16.98
N THR A 158 -16.06 -12.58 16.52
CA THR A 158 -17.41 -11.97 16.54
C THR A 158 -17.85 -11.60 17.95
N PHE A 159 -17.40 -12.34 18.97
CA PHE A 159 -17.68 -12.06 20.39
C PHE A 159 -16.72 -11.05 21.04
N ASN A 160 -15.75 -10.50 20.31
CA ASN A 160 -14.93 -9.41 20.84
C ASN A 160 -15.73 -8.10 20.82
N TYR A 161 -16.19 -7.62 21.98
CA TYR A 161 -16.94 -6.37 22.12
C TYR A 161 -16.07 -5.13 22.35
N ASN A 162 -14.77 -5.29 22.59
CA ASN A 162 -13.85 -4.19 22.86
C ASN A 162 -12.99 -3.88 21.64
N ARG A 163 -13.60 -3.34 20.59
CA ARG A 163 -12.97 -3.15 19.27
C ARG A 163 -12.51 -1.72 18.99
N ASP A 164 -12.82 -0.81 19.89
CA ASP A 164 -12.80 0.60 19.60
C ASP A 164 -12.33 1.40 20.81
N TYR A 165 -11.80 2.59 20.54
CA TYR A 165 -11.34 3.54 21.54
C TYR A 165 -11.57 4.96 21.02
N TYR A 166 -11.48 5.93 21.92
CA TYR A 166 -11.48 7.34 21.56
C TYR A 166 -10.08 7.90 21.74
N ILE A 167 -9.60 8.64 20.74
CA ILE A 167 -8.45 9.51 20.88
C ILE A 167 -8.92 10.77 21.63
N PRO A 168 -8.34 11.08 22.79
CA PRO A 168 -8.77 12.25 23.57
C PRO A 168 -8.37 13.55 22.86
N VAL A 169 -9.15 14.61 23.10
CA VAL A 169 -8.94 15.94 22.50
C VAL A 169 -7.51 16.45 22.70
N GLN A 170 -6.92 16.17 23.85
CA GLN A 170 -5.56 16.60 24.20
C GLN A 170 -4.51 16.04 23.23
N ASP A 171 -4.68 14.78 22.82
CA ASP A 171 -3.78 14.11 21.88
C ASP A 171 -3.97 14.62 20.46
N VAL A 172 -5.21 14.96 20.07
CA VAL A 172 -5.53 15.59 18.79
C VAL A 172 -4.86 16.96 18.71
N VAL A 173 -5.04 17.81 19.73
CA VAL A 173 -4.40 19.13 19.81
C VAL A 173 -2.88 19.01 19.72
N ALA A 174 -2.28 18.09 20.46
CA ALA A 174 -0.83 17.89 20.45
C ALA A 174 -0.30 17.40 19.10
N THR A 175 -1.07 16.55 18.41
CA THR A 175 -0.74 16.03 17.08
C THR A 175 -0.84 17.13 16.01
N GLU A 176 -1.92 17.91 15.99
CA GLU A 176 -2.08 19.01 15.03
C GLU A 176 -1.08 20.15 15.29
N ALA A 177 -0.74 20.44 16.55
CA ALA A 177 0.27 21.44 16.89
C ALA A 177 1.67 21.05 16.38
N LYS A 178 2.02 19.75 16.39
CA LYS A 178 3.28 19.27 15.81
C LYS A 178 3.32 19.43 14.29
N GLY A 179 2.21 19.15 13.62
CA GLY A 179 2.07 19.28 12.16
C GLY A 179 2.15 20.72 11.67
N ALA A 180 1.66 21.69 12.46
CA ALA A 180 1.72 23.11 12.09
C ALA A 180 3.14 23.73 12.14
N VAL A 181 4.08 23.08 12.83
CA VAL A 181 5.47 23.55 13.02
C VAL A 181 6.45 22.92 12.01
N ALA A 182 6.01 21.88 11.28
CA ALA A 182 6.79 21.11 10.32
C ALA A 182 6.60 21.59 8.88
#